data_AF-A0AAE1SI22-F1
#
_entry.id   AF-A0AAE1SI22-F1
#
_cell.length_a   1.000
_cell.length_b   1.000
_cell.length_c   1.000
_cell.angle_alpha   90.00
_cell.angle_beta   90.00
_cell.angle_gamma   90.00
#
_symmetry.space_group_name_H-M   'P 1'
#
loop_
_entity.id
_entity.type
_entity.pdbx_description
1 polymer ?
#
loop_
_entity_poly.entity_id
_entity_poly.type
_entity_poly.pdbx_seq_one_letter_code
_entity_poly.pdbx_strand_id
1 'polypeptide(L)'
;MPPEECDEHEPGSSGAYVLMGNAYAASGRWGDFAQVRKKMKERNVKKCVKATRSLGRLPSAIVGKLPMTSSIRIAVVGDVHDDWNLEEDMKALQLLKPLHHKEVLRVSSYCPYSGLGSIIHILDRHNIRHSEAGVVKGKGKRWRERGREREKGEDCLPAFIGAGDFGNENVDVVRSIADLEITKAVILGNHDAWNTQKFSRREKDAVQLQLERLGDEHVGYRRMDLPMLKLSIVGGRPFSCGCRPLFRKQLLKARYGVSDMDGSAERILQAAMDTPEDHSIIFLAHNGPTGGDAGLGANVDDICGRDWFVDGGDHGDPDLAQALAKLKAAAPYPVPLVIFGDMHKQLASGNGFRKMIVVGNDNTIYLNGTIVPRVRPPALTAEFEGTSRDFTVAEVSNGRVEKIAETWISVLAFEVELDPRFILYMVHMPQHLRQISHPKCREE
;
A
#
# COMPACT_ATOMS: atom_id res chain seq x y z
N MET A 1 -23.81 -14.25 -20.82
CA MET A 1 -24.68 -15.39 -21.11
C MET A 1 -26.14 -15.00 -20.95
N PRO A 2 -26.92 -14.88 -22.04
CA PRO A 2 -28.38 -14.91 -21.99
C PRO A 2 -28.91 -16.21 -21.36
N PRO A 3 -30.14 -16.23 -20.82
CA PRO A 3 -30.76 -17.43 -20.22
C PRO A 3 -30.87 -18.65 -21.14
N GLU A 4 -30.65 -18.44 -22.44
CA GLU A 4 -30.69 -19.43 -23.51
C GLU A 4 -29.34 -20.18 -23.65
N GLU A 5 -28.21 -19.58 -23.29
CA GLU A 5 -26.88 -20.22 -23.41
C GLU A 5 -26.58 -21.28 -22.34
N CYS A 6 -27.37 -21.35 -21.25
CA CYS A 6 -27.28 -22.47 -20.32
C CYS A 6 -27.85 -23.78 -20.88
N ASP A 7 -28.57 -23.73 -22.02
CA ASP A 7 -29.20 -24.91 -22.60
C ASP A 7 -28.21 -25.88 -23.25
N GLU A 8 -27.01 -25.45 -23.66
CA GLU A 8 -26.10 -26.29 -24.43
C GLU A 8 -25.08 -27.07 -23.59
N HIS A 9 -24.76 -26.63 -22.37
CA HIS A 9 -23.62 -27.20 -21.63
C HIS A 9 -23.96 -28.19 -20.51
N GLU A 10 -25.03 -28.01 -19.70
CA GLU A 10 -25.40 -28.99 -18.65
C GLU A 10 -26.89 -28.90 -18.19
N PRO A 11 -27.85 -29.50 -18.92
CA PRO A 11 -29.30 -29.31 -18.66
C PRO A 11 -29.82 -29.88 -17.33
N GLY A 12 -29.05 -30.73 -16.64
CA GLY A 12 -29.41 -31.35 -15.35
C GLY A 12 -28.74 -30.74 -14.12
N SER A 13 -27.81 -29.79 -14.29
CA SER A 13 -26.96 -29.29 -13.20
C SER A 13 -27.66 -28.17 -12.42
N SER A 14 -28.18 -28.48 -11.23
CA SER A 14 -28.81 -27.47 -10.34
C SER A 14 -27.85 -26.34 -9.95
N GLY A 15 -26.54 -26.56 -10.02
CA GLY A 15 -25.51 -25.56 -9.71
C GLY A 15 -25.49 -24.40 -10.70
N ALA A 16 -25.56 -24.69 -12.01
CA ALA A 16 -25.51 -23.68 -13.06
C ALA A 16 -26.72 -22.73 -12.99
N TYR A 17 -27.93 -23.28 -12.85
CA TYR A 17 -29.15 -22.48 -12.71
C TYR A 17 -29.15 -21.62 -11.43
N VAL A 18 -28.61 -22.13 -10.32
CA VAL A 18 -28.52 -21.37 -9.06
C VAL A 18 -27.49 -20.25 -9.15
N LEU A 19 -26.33 -20.50 -9.76
CA LEU A 19 -25.29 -19.48 -9.97
C LEU A 19 -25.80 -18.35 -10.87
N MET A 20 -26.41 -18.70 -12.01
CA MET A 20 -26.96 -17.72 -12.94
C MET A 20 -28.13 -16.93 -12.32
N GLY A 21 -29.02 -17.61 -11.57
CA GLY A 21 -30.07 -16.92 -10.83
C GLY A 21 -29.51 -15.92 -9.82
N ASN A 22 -28.47 -16.29 -9.08
CA ASN A 22 -27.84 -15.38 -8.12
C ASN A 22 -27.16 -14.19 -8.83
N ALA A 23 -26.54 -14.41 -10.00
CA ALA A 23 -25.94 -13.34 -10.80
C ALA A 23 -26.98 -12.35 -11.33
N TYR A 24 -28.14 -12.82 -11.82
CA TYR A 24 -29.24 -11.95 -12.26
C TYR A 24 -29.88 -11.19 -11.09
N ALA A 25 -30.03 -11.83 -9.93
CA ALA A 25 -30.54 -11.15 -8.75
C ALA A 25 -29.58 -10.07 -8.24
N ALA A 26 -28.26 -10.36 -8.22
CA ALA A 26 -27.23 -9.42 -7.79
C ALA A 26 -27.12 -8.18 -8.72
N SER A 27 -27.43 -8.35 -10.01
CA SER A 27 -27.45 -7.27 -11.00
C SER A 27 -28.81 -6.58 -11.16
N GLY A 28 -29.78 -6.84 -10.26
CA GLY A 28 -31.11 -6.22 -10.29
C GLY A 28 -32.01 -6.70 -11.44
N ARG A 29 -31.58 -7.70 -12.22
CA ARG A 29 -32.29 -8.28 -13.37
C ARG A 29 -33.32 -9.32 -12.93
N TRP A 30 -34.32 -8.89 -12.17
CA TRP A 30 -35.32 -9.77 -11.57
C TRP A 30 -36.22 -10.50 -12.57
N GLY A 31 -36.45 -9.91 -13.76
CA GLY A 31 -37.16 -10.57 -14.86
C GLY A 31 -36.42 -11.82 -15.37
N ASP A 32 -35.11 -11.72 -15.53
CA ASP A 32 -34.26 -12.84 -15.97
C ASP A 32 -34.13 -13.90 -14.87
N PHE A 33 -34.01 -13.48 -13.61
CA PHE A 33 -34.07 -14.39 -12.46
C PHE A 33 -35.37 -15.21 -12.45
N ALA A 34 -36.51 -14.56 -12.70
CA ALA A 34 -37.80 -15.24 -12.76
C ALA A 34 -37.86 -16.26 -13.91
N GLN A 35 -37.28 -15.94 -15.08
CA GLN A 35 -37.16 -16.87 -16.21
C GLN A 35 -36.30 -18.09 -15.85
N VAL A 36 -35.16 -17.89 -15.18
CA VAL A 36 -34.29 -18.99 -14.72
C VAL A 36 -35.04 -19.91 -13.74
N ARG A 37 -35.81 -19.34 -12.80
CA ARG A 37 -36.65 -20.10 -11.86
C ARG A 37 -37.78 -20.86 -12.56
N LYS A 38 -38.40 -20.26 -13.57
CA LYS A 38 -39.43 -20.90 -14.40
C LYS A 38 -38.84 -22.11 -15.14
N LYS A 39 -37.68 -21.95 -15.78
CA LYS A 39 -36.95 -23.03 -16.46
C LYS A 39 -36.58 -24.18 -15.51
N MET A 40 -36.08 -23.89 -14.30
CA MET A 40 -35.79 -24.92 -13.29
C MET A 40 -37.05 -25.74 -12.93
N LYS A 41 -38.21 -25.08 -12.86
CA LYS A 41 -39.49 -25.73 -12.52
C LYS A 41 -40.01 -26.59 -13.67
N GLU A 42 -39.96 -26.08 -14.90
CA GLU A 42 -40.36 -26.83 -16.11
C GLU A 42 -39.50 -28.08 -16.31
N ARG A 43 -38.22 -28.02 -15.93
CA ARG A 43 -37.27 -29.15 -16.06
C ARG A 43 -37.14 -30.02 -14.81
N ASN A 44 -37.96 -29.77 -13.79
CA ASN A 44 -37.95 -30.54 -12.54
C ASN A 44 -36.56 -30.57 -11.84
N VAL A 45 -35.74 -29.53 -12.05
CA VAL A 45 -34.39 -29.42 -11.47
C VAL A 45 -34.52 -28.97 -10.01
N LYS A 46 -34.34 -29.91 -9.08
CA LYS A 46 -34.40 -29.65 -7.64
C LYS A 46 -33.05 -29.14 -7.13
N LYS A 47 -33.07 -28.12 -6.29
CA LYS A 47 -31.88 -27.59 -5.62
C LYS A 47 -31.31 -28.65 -4.66
N CYS A 48 -30.09 -29.12 -4.90
CA CYS A 48 -29.42 -30.04 -3.96
C CYS A 48 -29.08 -29.33 -2.65
N VAL A 49 -29.67 -29.79 -1.55
CA VAL A 49 -29.33 -29.40 -0.18
C VAL A 49 -28.46 -30.52 0.37
N LYS A 50 -27.12 -30.36 0.42
CA LYS A 50 -26.26 -31.40 1.02
C LYS A 50 -26.56 -31.50 2.52
N ALA A 51 -26.92 -32.71 2.93
CA ALA A 51 -27.28 -33.10 4.28
C ALA A 51 -26.02 -33.37 5.13
N THR A 52 -26.00 -32.82 6.34
CA THR A 52 -25.08 -33.20 7.42
C THR A 52 -25.71 -34.39 8.15
N ARG A 53 -25.06 -35.56 8.16
CA ARG A 53 -25.40 -36.62 9.13
C ARG A 53 -24.21 -37.54 9.40
N SER A 54 -24.14 -37.92 10.68
CA SER A 54 -23.26 -38.87 11.39
C SER A 54 -21.78 -38.54 11.55
N LEU A 55 -21.44 -37.96 12.71
CA LEU A 55 -20.35 -38.38 13.59
C LEU A 55 -20.67 -37.90 15.02
N GLY A 56 -20.38 -38.74 16.00
CA GLY A 56 -20.86 -38.61 17.38
C GLY A 56 -20.42 -37.35 18.11
N ARG A 57 -21.17 -37.00 19.16
CA ARG A 57 -20.87 -35.91 20.09
C ARG A 57 -19.42 -36.01 20.60
N LEU A 58 -18.60 -35.03 20.25
CA LEU A 58 -17.44 -34.62 21.03
C LEU A 58 -17.83 -33.38 21.88
N PRO A 59 -17.25 -33.19 23.08
CA PRO A 59 -17.59 -32.09 23.96
C PRO A 59 -17.28 -30.74 23.30
N SER A 60 -18.13 -29.75 23.58
CA SER A 60 -17.97 -28.36 23.16
C SER A 60 -16.81 -27.69 23.90
N ALA A 61 -15.58 -28.05 23.54
CA ALA A 61 -14.37 -27.29 23.82
C ALA A 61 -13.38 -27.65 22.70
N ILE A 62 -12.67 -26.66 22.16
CA ILE A 62 -11.84 -26.73 20.95
C ILE A 62 -12.64 -26.54 19.64
N VAL A 63 -13.33 -25.40 19.51
CA VAL A 63 -13.28 -24.66 18.24
C VAL A 63 -12.34 -23.49 18.50
N GLY A 64 -11.03 -23.76 18.41
CA GLY A 64 -10.09 -22.68 18.21
C GLY A 64 -10.46 -22.02 16.87
N LYS A 65 -10.70 -20.70 16.88
CA LYS A 65 -10.67 -19.90 15.65
C LYS A 65 -9.40 -20.30 14.91
N LEU A 66 -9.51 -20.86 13.70
CA LEU A 66 -8.36 -20.85 12.80
C LEU A 66 -7.96 -19.37 12.67
N PRO A 67 -6.69 -19.00 12.93
CA PRO A 67 -6.27 -17.62 12.76
C PRO A 67 -6.49 -17.25 11.30
N MET A 68 -7.35 -16.26 11.06
CA MET A 68 -7.40 -15.63 9.75
C MET A 68 -6.02 -15.07 9.44
N THR A 69 -5.51 -15.34 8.25
CA THR A 69 -4.25 -14.75 7.80
C THR A 69 -4.44 -13.24 7.68
N SER A 70 -3.76 -12.46 8.51
CA SER A 70 -3.77 -11.00 8.38
C SER A 70 -2.85 -10.63 7.22
N SER A 71 -3.45 -10.16 6.11
CA SER A 71 -2.71 -9.66 4.96
C SER A 71 -3.06 -8.20 4.72
N ILE A 72 -2.06 -7.39 4.41
CA ILE A 72 -2.21 -5.99 4.07
C ILE A 72 -1.29 -5.61 2.91
N ARG A 73 -1.79 -4.72 2.05
CA ARG A 73 -0.96 -3.95 1.11
C ARG A 73 -0.65 -2.61 1.73
N ILE A 74 0.62 -2.26 1.76
CA ILE A 74 1.11 -0.97 2.22
C ILE A 74 1.60 -0.21 1.00
N ALA A 75 0.95 0.90 0.67
CA ALA A 75 1.39 1.83 -0.36
C ALA A 75 2.35 2.84 0.29
N VAL A 76 3.61 2.81 -0.12
CA VAL A 76 4.68 3.69 0.37
C VAL A 76 4.91 4.82 -0.63
N VAL A 77 4.98 6.04 -0.11
CA VAL A 77 5.38 7.24 -0.85
C VAL A 77 6.40 8.01 -0.01
N GLY A 78 7.62 8.16 -0.50
CA GLY A 78 8.59 9.13 0.02
C GLY A 78 8.69 10.35 -0.88
N ASP A 79 9.07 11.50 -0.31
CA ASP A 79 9.44 12.73 -1.03
C ASP A 79 8.38 13.16 -2.04
N VAL A 80 7.28 13.69 -1.52
CA VAL A 80 6.16 14.14 -2.35
C VAL A 80 6.49 15.43 -3.10
N HIS A 81 7.25 16.38 -2.54
CA HIS A 81 7.67 17.64 -3.18
C HIS A 81 6.54 18.38 -3.92
N ASP A 82 5.40 18.57 -3.25
CA ASP A 82 4.18 19.18 -3.78
C ASP A 82 3.46 18.38 -4.89
N ASP A 83 4.00 17.24 -5.34
CA ASP A 83 3.40 16.34 -6.34
C ASP A 83 2.32 15.43 -5.72
N TRP A 84 1.30 16.06 -5.14
CA TRP A 84 0.15 15.40 -4.52
C TRP A 84 -1.18 16.00 -4.99
N ASN A 85 -2.11 15.13 -5.37
CA ASN A 85 -3.49 15.53 -5.67
C ASN A 85 -4.46 14.56 -5.00
N LEU A 86 -5.25 15.06 -4.03
CA LEU A 86 -6.15 14.21 -3.25
C LEU A 86 -7.02 13.30 -4.11
N GLU A 87 -7.62 13.85 -5.16
CA GLU A 87 -8.58 13.11 -5.98
C GLU A 87 -7.88 12.04 -6.80
N GLU A 88 -6.76 12.37 -7.44
CA GLU A 88 -6.02 11.44 -8.29
C GLU A 88 -5.26 10.39 -7.48
N ASP A 89 -4.56 10.78 -6.41
CA ASP A 89 -3.83 9.85 -5.55
C ASP A 89 -4.81 8.94 -4.78
N MET A 90 -5.98 9.43 -4.36
CA MET A 90 -7.02 8.57 -3.77
C MET A 90 -7.56 7.56 -4.79
N LYS A 91 -7.85 7.98 -6.04
CA LYS A 91 -8.27 7.06 -7.10
C LYS A 91 -7.21 5.98 -7.35
N ALA A 92 -5.94 6.38 -7.42
CA ALA A 92 -4.83 5.44 -7.60
C ALA A 92 -4.71 4.44 -6.43
N LEU A 93 -4.79 4.91 -5.18
CA LEU A 93 -4.79 4.07 -3.99
C LEU A 93 -5.98 3.09 -3.96
N GLN A 94 -7.15 3.49 -4.47
CA GLN A 94 -8.31 2.59 -4.58
C GLN A 94 -8.09 1.45 -5.58
N LEU A 95 -7.28 1.67 -6.62
CA LEU A 95 -6.92 0.63 -7.60
C LEU A 95 -5.89 -0.37 -7.06
N LEU A 96 -5.18 -0.03 -5.99
CA LEU A 96 -4.26 -0.96 -5.29
C LEU A 96 -4.96 -2.00 -4.42
N LYS A 97 -6.29 -1.94 -4.27
CA LYS A 97 -7.03 -2.98 -3.53
C LYS A 97 -6.82 -4.36 -4.16
N PRO A 98 -6.81 -5.45 -3.37
CA PRO A 98 -6.78 -6.80 -3.92
C PRO A 98 -7.99 -7.01 -4.86
N LEU A 99 -7.73 -7.19 -6.16
CA LEU A 99 -8.75 -7.64 -7.10
C LEU A 99 -9.09 -9.09 -6.73
N HIS A 100 -10.33 -9.35 -6.32
CA HIS A 100 -10.79 -10.73 -6.11
C HIS A 100 -10.66 -11.53 -7.41
N HIS A 101 -10.28 -12.81 -7.29
CA HIS A 101 -10.13 -13.76 -8.39
C HIS A 101 -11.27 -13.62 -9.44
N LYS A 102 -10.86 -13.30 -10.68
CA LYS A 102 -11.63 -13.25 -11.95
C LYS A 102 -11.87 -11.87 -12.60
N GLU A 103 -11.01 -10.90 -12.36
CA GLU A 103 -10.70 -9.92 -13.42
C GLU A 103 -9.25 -10.12 -13.83
N VAL A 104 -9.07 -10.80 -14.97
CA VAL A 104 -7.78 -10.89 -15.63
C VAL A 104 -7.43 -9.47 -16.09
N LEU A 105 -6.57 -8.78 -15.34
CA LEU A 105 -5.78 -7.70 -15.89
C LEU A 105 -5.04 -8.28 -17.10
N ARG A 106 -5.35 -7.80 -18.30
CA ARG A 106 -4.54 -8.07 -19.48
C ARG A 106 -3.18 -7.43 -19.23
N VAL A 107 -2.21 -8.24 -18.78
CA VAL A 107 -0.80 -7.89 -18.90
C VAL A 107 -0.49 -7.87 -20.39
N SER A 108 -0.44 -6.69 -20.99
CA SER A 108 0.05 -6.51 -22.36
C SER A 108 1.57 -6.61 -22.32
N SER A 109 2.10 -7.79 -22.62
CA SER A 109 3.51 -7.93 -22.98
C SER A 109 3.72 -7.30 -24.36
N TYR A 110 4.15 -6.05 -24.42
CA TYR A 110 4.53 -5.43 -25.68
C TYR A 110 5.92 -5.93 -26.09
N CYS A 111 5.98 -6.75 -27.14
CA CYS A 111 7.21 -7.15 -27.82
C CYS A 111 7.39 -6.24 -29.04
N PRO A 112 8.42 -5.39 -29.11
CA PRO A 112 8.56 -4.40 -30.18
C PRO A 112 9.22 -5.01 -31.43
N TYR A 113 8.77 -6.17 -31.92
CA TYR A 113 9.20 -6.72 -33.22
C TYR A 113 8.12 -7.61 -33.85
N SER A 114 6.97 -7.03 -34.18
CA SER A 114 6.14 -7.52 -35.29
C SER A 114 5.08 -6.47 -35.62
N GLY A 115 5.28 -5.75 -36.73
CA GLY A 115 4.25 -4.88 -37.29
C GLY A 115 3.07 -5.73 -37.74
N LEU A 116 1.92 -5.55 -37.08
CA LEU A 116 0.56 -5.69 -37.61
C LEU A 116 -0.42 -5.45 -36.44
N GLY A 117 -0.96 -4.23 -36.39
CA GLY A 117 -1.95 -3.84 -35.39
C GLY A 117 -3.32 -4.48 -35.65
N SER A 118 -4.07 -4.69 -34.59
CA SER A 118 -5.52 -4.89 -34.65
C SER A 118 -6.13 -4.14 -33.47
N ILE A 119 -6.84 -3.05 -33.78
CA ILE A 119 -7.56 -2.18 -32.85
C ILE A 119 -8.90 -2.87 -32.53
N ILE A 120 -9.24 -3.02 -31.24
CA ILE A 120 -10.60 -3.36 -30.80
C ILE A 120 -11.16 -2.13 -30.08
N HIS A 121 -12.11 -1.44 -30.72
CA HIS A 121 -12.94 -0.41 -30.09
C HIS A 121 -13.96 -1.07 -29.15
N ILE A 122 -14.08 -0.57 -27.92
CA ILE A 122 -15.26 -0.77 -27.08
C ILE A 122 -16.10 0.50 -27.18
N LEU A 123 -17.24 0.41 -27.85
CA LEU A 123 -18.23 1.48 -27.91
C LEU A 123 -19.09 1.44 -26.65
N ASP A 124 -19.02 2.49 -25.85
CA ASP A 124 -19.97 2.77 -24.78
C ASP A 124 -21.21 3.47 -25.38
N ARG A 125 -22.40 2.89 -25.23
CA ARG A 125 -23.67 3.54 -25.60
C ARG A 125 -24.51 3.74 -24.34
N HIS A 126 -24.31 4.87 -23.68
CA HIS A 126 -25.34 5.45 -22.83
C HIS A 126 -26.42 6.09 -23.71
N ASN A 127 -27.62 5.50 -23.73
CA ASN A 127 -28.82 6.16 -24.25
C ASN A 127 -29.74 6.50 -23.07
N ILE A 128 -29.82 7.79 -22.78
CA ILE A 128 -30.71 8.39 -21.78
C ILE A 128 -32.15 8.31 -22.32
N ARG A 129 -33.05 7.69 -21.56
CA ARG A 129 -34.49 7.99 -21.64
C ARG A 129 -35.10 8.11 -20.25
N HIS A 130 -35.64 9.30 -20.01
CA HIS A 130 -36.59 9.60 -18.96
C HIS A 130 -37.84 8.73 -19.10
N SER A 131 -38.38 8.25 -17.98
CA SER A 131 -39.83 8.10 -17.82
C SER A 131 -40.23 8.14 -16.34
N GLU A 132 -41.37 8.79 -16.14
CA GLU A 132 -41.98 9.33 -14.94
C GLU A 132 -42.36 8.35 -13.82
N ALA A 133 -42.67 8.96 -12.68
CA ALA A 133 -43.14 8.39 -11.44
C ALA A 133 -44.41 7.52 -11.57
N GLY A 134 -44.40 6.40 -10.86
CA GLY A 134 -45.58 5.57 -10.60
C GLY A 134 -45.61 5.15 -9.13
N VAL A 135 -46.48 5.80 -8.35
CA VAL A 135 -46.80 5.45 -6.96
C VAL A 135 -47.57 4.13 -6.94
N VAL A 136 -47.06 3.12 -6.23
CA VAL A 136 -47.86 1.96 -5.80
C VAL A 136 -47.68 1.74 -4.31
N LYS A 137 -48.76 2.02 -3.56
CA LYS A 137 -48.96 1.65 -2.15
C LYS A 137 -49.08 0.13 -2.02
N GLY A 138 -48.32 -0.47 -1.11
CA GLY A 138 -48.38 -1.92 -0.89
C GLY A 138 -47.87 -2.38 0.49
N LYS A 139 -48.77 -2.32 1.47
CA LYS A 139 -48.89 -3.16 2.69
C LYS A 139 -47.60 -3.63 3.38
N GLY A 140 -47.36 -3.07 4.57
CA GLY A 140 -46.35 -3.52 5.51
C GLY A 140 -46.48 -4.99 5.90
N LYS A 141 -45.34 -5.69 5.84
CA LYS A 141 -45.07 -6.89 6.64
C LYS A 141 -43.70 -6.70 7.28
N ARG A 142 -43.71 -6.58 8.60
CA ARG A 142 -42.53 -6.50 9.47
C ARG A 142 -41.88 -7.89 9.49
N TRP A 143 -40.76 -8.04 8.80
CA TRP A 143 -39.92 -9.23 8.89
C TRP A 143 -38.78 -8.96 9.86
N ARG A 144 -38.67 -9.75 10.93
CA ARG A 144 -37.47 -9.81 11.77
C ARG A 144 -36.35 -10.44 10.93
N GLU A 145 -35.37 -9.64 10.54
CA GLU A 145 -34.09 -10.16 10.07
C GLU A 145 -33.41 -10.87 11.25
N ARG A 146 -33.26 -12.20 11.15
CA ARG A 146 -32.16 -12.86 11.86
C ARG A 146 -30.93 -12.61 10.99
N GLY A 147 -30.10 -11.65 11.41
CA GLY A 147 -28.77 -11.47 10.86
C GLY A 147 -28.02 -12.79 10.94
N ARG A 148 -27.82 -13.43 9.79
CA ARG A 148 -26.65 -14.27 9.60
C ARG A 148 -25.57 -13.28 9.17
N GLU A 149 -24.74 -12.87 10.11
CA GLU A 149 -23.44 -12.32 9.76
C GLU A 149 -22.73 -13.39 8.92
N ARG A 150 -22.70 -13.14 7.61
CA ARG A 150 -21.62 -13.65 6.79
C ARG A 150 -20.47 -12.71 7.09
N GLU A 151 -19.44 -13.23 7.74
CA GLU A 151 -18.12 -12.60 7.76
C GLU A 151 -17.71 -12.39 6.30
N LYS A 152 -17.98 -11.18 5.80
CA LYS A 152 -17.29 -10.65 4.63
C LYS A 152 -15.85 -10.51 5.11
N GLY A 153 -14.90 -11.10 4.40
CA GLY A 153 -13.53 -10.62 4.51
C GLY A 153 -13.61 -9.12 4.24
N GLU A 154 -13.28 -8.30 5.24
CA GLU A 154 -13.28 -6.86 5.08
C GLU A 154 -12.32 -6.55 3.94
N ASP A 155 -12.84 -5.97 2.86
CA ASP A 155 -12.06 -5.46 1.75
C ASP A 155 -11.25 -4.26 2.25
N CYS A 156 -10.17 -4.53 2.99
CA CYS A 156 -9.34 -3.49 3.58
C CYS A 156 -8.66 -2.71 2.45
N LEU A 157 -8.93 -1.41 2.40
CA LEU A 157 -8.11 -0.44 1.67
C LEU A 157 -6.63 -0.64 2.04
N PRO A 158 -5.68 -0.41 1.12
CA PRO A 158 -4.27 -0.44 1.48
C PRO A 158 -4.00 0.57 2.60
N ALA A 159 -3.04 0.26 3.48
CA ALA A 159 -2.49 1.27 4.36
C ALA A 159 -1.56 2.19 3.57
N PHE A 160 -1.55 3.48 3.89
CA PHE A 160 -0.62 4.45 3.31
C PHE A 160 0.51 4.75 4.28
N ILE A 161 1.75 4.75 3.77
CA ILE A 161 2.94 5.18 4.50
C ILE A 161 3.59 6.34 3.77
N GLY A 162 3.63 7.50 4.42
CA GLY A 162 4.26 8.72 3.92
C GLY A 162 5.61 8.96 4.60
N ALA A 163 6.71 8.86 3.85
CA ALA A 163 8.06 9.07 4.34
C ALA A 163 8.54 10.52 4.14
N GLY A 164 7.67 11.51 4.31
CA GLY A 164 8.03 12.92 4.45
C GLY A 164 8.31 13.68 3.15
N ASP A 165 8.80 14.91 3.32
CA ASP A 165 9.11 15.86 2.27
C ASP A 165 7.89 16.19 1.40
N PHE A 166 6.85 16.70 2.05
CA PHE A 166 5.57 16.99 1.41
C PHE A 166 5.58 18.24 0.54
N GLY A 167 6.38 19.25 0.88
CA GLY A 167 6.47 20.46 0.06
C GLY A 167 6.98 21.69 0.79
N ASN A 168 8.19 21.67 1.36
CA ASN A 168 8.77 22.86 2.01
C ASN A 168 7.87 23.54 3.06
N GLU A 169 7.27 22.74 3.94
CA GLU A 169 6.25 23.14 4.93
C GLU A 169 4.86 23.48 4.34
N ASN A 170 4.51 22.90 3.19
CA ASN A 170 3.19 23.06 2.57
C ASN A 170 2.09 22.37 3.40
N VAL A 171 1.44 23.19 4.24
CA VAL A 171 0.35 22.77 5.12
C VAL A 171 -0.86 22.25 4.33
N ASP A 172 -1.11 22.72 3.11
CA ASP A 172 -2.29 22.31 2.34
C ASP A 172 -2.10 20.90 1.75
N VAL A 173 -0.88 20.54 1.31
CA VAL A 173 -0.55 19.15 0.93
C VAL A 173 -0.71 18.22 2.12
N VAL A 174 -0.14 18.57 3.28
CA VAL A 174 -0.29 17.77 4.50
C VAL A 174 -1.75 17.67 4.94
N ARG A 175 -2.54 18.74 4.80
CA ARG A 175 -3.98 18.73 5.07
C ARG A 175 -4.69 17.73 4.18
N SER A 176 -4.37 17.73 2.90
CA SER A 176 -4.93 16.80 1.92
C SER A 176 -4.57 15.35 2.23
N ILE A 177 -3.34 15.06 2.63
CA ILE A 177 -2.92 13.69 3.02
C ILE A 177 -3.68 13.24 4.28
N ALA A 178 -3.83 14.13 5.27
CA ALA A 178 -4.62 13.85 6.47
C ALA A 178 -6.11 13.60 6.18
N ASP A 179 -6.66 14.19 5.09
CA ASP A 179 -8.05 13.98 4.67
C ASP A 179 -8.30 12.63 3.97
N LEU A 180 -7.26 11.82 3.72
CA LEU A 180 -7.46 10.47 3.20
C LEU A 180 -8.23 9.61 4.21
N GLU A 181 -9.30 8.92 3.80
CA GLU A 181 -10.05 8.01 4.69
C GLU A 181 -9.51 6.56 4.63
N ILE A 182 -8.19 6.41 4.82
CA ILE A 182 -7.50 5.11 4.89
C ILE A 182 -6.59 5.06 6.11
N THR A 183 -6.28 3.86 6.60
CA THR A 183 -5.24 3.70 7.63
C THR A 183 -3.93 4.27 7.10
N LYS A 184 -3.32 5.19 7.84
CA LYS A 184 -2.05 5.79 7.43
C LYS A 184 -1.10 6.05 8.58
N ALA A 185 0.18 5.98 8.27
CA ALA A 185 1.25 6.45 9.13
C ALA A 185 2.16 7.38 8.32
N VAL A 186 2.52 8.51 8.90
CA VAL A 186 3.27 9.57 8.24
C VAL A 186 4.44 9.97 9.13
N ILE A 187 5.58 10.32 8.52
CA ILE A 187 6.64 11.03 9.20
C ILE A 187 7.06 12.25 8.37
N LEU A 188 7.14 13.41 9.00
CA LEU A 188 7.63 14.65 8.38
C LEU A 188 9.14 14.59 8.10
N GLY A 189 9.55 15.00 6.90
CA GLY A 189 10.93 15.08 6.41
C GLY A 189 11.60 16.43 6.61
N ASN A 190 12.82 16.64 6.12
CA ASN A 190 13.53 17.92 6.31
C ASN A 190 12.86 19.07 5.57
N HIS A 191 12.27 18.84 4.40
CA HIS A 191 11.52 19.86 3.68
C HIS A 191 10.28 20.29 4.47
N ASP A 192 9.69 19.42 5.29
CA ASP A 192 8.54 19.76 6.13
C ASP A 192 8.86 20.65 7.32
N ALA A 193 10.15 20.93 7.57
CA ALA A 193 10.65 21.91 8.54
C ALA A 193 11.73 22.86 7.94
N TRP A 194 11.70 23.05 6.61
CA TRP A 194 12.75 23.78 5.88
C TRP A 194 12.87 25.26 6.26
N ASN A 195 11.76 25.92 6.55
CA ASN A 195 11.69 27.37 6.76
C ASN A 195 11.64 27.75 8.25
N THR A 196 11.15 26.86 9.10
CA THR A 196 10.87 27.09 10.52
C THR A 196 12.17 27.10 11.33
N GLN A 197 12.78 28.27 11.46
CA GLN A 197 13.96 28.51 12.31
C GLN A 197 13.61 29.16 13.65
N LYS A 198 12.54 29.97 13.67
CA LYS A 198 12.03 30.67 14.85
C LYS A 198 10.57 30.29 15.03
N PHE A 199 10.19 30.01 16.27
CA PHE A 199 8.84 29.62 16.63
C PHE A 199 8.52 30.16 18.03
N SER A 200 7.24 30.35 18.31
CA SER A 200 6.77 30.88 19.59
C SER A 200 5.58 30.08 20.10
N ARG A 201 5.16 30.34 21.35
CA ARG A 201 3.91 29.76 21.88
C ARG A 201 2.66 30.54 21.46
N ARG A 202 2.81 31.75 20.92
CA ARG A 202 1.68 32.65 20.61
C ARG A 202 1.12 32.44 19.21
N GLU A 203 1.99 32.13 18.26
CA GLU A 203 1.67 31.95 16.85
C GLU A 203 2.15 30.58 16.40
N LYS A 204 1.29 29.89 15.65
CA LYS A 204 1.59 28.56 15.12
C LYS A 204 2.41 28.70 13.84
N ASP A 205 3.61 28.14 13.87
CA ASP A 205 4.41 27.93 12.66
C ASP A 205 3.82 26.80 11.79
N ALA A 206 4.29 26.69 10.55
CA ALA A 206 3.80 25.70 9.60
C ALA A 206 4.06 24.26 10.08
N VAL A 207 5.16 24.00 10.78
CA VAL A 207 5.42 22.68 11.41
C VAL A 207 4.33 22.37 12.44
N GLN A 208 4.00 23.30 13.31
CA GLN A 208 2.94 23.13 14.30
C GLN A 208 1.57 22.86 13.64
N LEU A 209 1.25 23.54 12.54
CA LEU A 209 0.02 23.32 11.79
C LEU A 209 -0.03 21.93 11.14
N GLN A 210 1.09 21.48 10.54
CA GLN A 210 1.21 20.12 9.98
C GLN A 210 1.02 19.05 11.06
N LEU A 211 1.69 19.20 12.21
CA LEU A 211 1.59 18.27 13.34
C LEU A 211 0.18 18.17 13.90
N GLU A 212 -0.50 19.31 14.08
CA GLU A 212 -1.89 19.33 14.55
C GLU A 212 -2.86 18.69 13.56
N ARG A 213 -2.58 18.82 12.26
CA ARG A 213 -3.41 18.25 11.21
C ARG A 213 -3.24 16.73 11.11
N LEU A 214 -2.02 16.23 11.20
CA LEU A 214 -1.72 14.79 11.18
C LEU A 214 -2.11 14.10 12.49
N GLY A 215 -2.09 14.80 13.62
CA GLY A 215 -2.47 14.24 14.92
C GLY A 215 -1.66 12.99 15.26
N ASP A 216 -2.35 11.87 15.49
CA ASP A 216 -1.72 10.59 15.85
C ASP A 216 -1.19 9.80 14.64
N GLU A 217 -1.50 10.22 13.42
CA GLU A 217 -0.98 9.60 12.20
C GLU A 217 0.49 9.97 11.95
N HIS A 218 0.98 11.07 12.54
CA HIS A 218 2.41 11.40 12.53
C HIS A 218 3.20 10.57 13.55
N VAL A 219 3.94 9.57 13.09
CA VAL A 219 4.59 8.59 13.97
C VAL A 219 5.98 9.01 14.46
N GLY A 220 6.51 10.19 14.09
CA GLY A 220 7.85 10.61 14.53
C GLY A 220 8.04 10.51 16.05
N TYR A 221 9.00 9.69 16.49
CA TYR A 221 9.23 9.29 17.90
C TYR A 221 8.02 8.69 18.63
N ARG A 222 7.08 8.09 17.90
CA ARG A 222 5.86 7.47 18.40
C ARG A 222 5.65 6.12 17.72
N ARG A 223 4.63 5.40 18.18
CA ARG A 223 4.19 4.13 17.62
C ARG A 223 2.70 4.17 17.31
N MET A 224 2.33 3.59 16.18
CA MET A 224 0.95 3.29 15.82
C MET A 224 0.76 1.77 15.82
N ASP A 225 -0.17 1.27 16.64
CA ASP A 225 -0.50 -0.15 16.68
C ASP A 225 -1.65 -0.47 15.72
N LEU A 226 -1.51 -1.56 14.98
CA LEU A 226 -2.52 -2.14 14.08
C LEU A 226 -2.85 -3.56 14.56
N PRO A 227 -3.65 -3.73 15.63
CA PRO A 227 -3.83 -5.02 16.30
C PRO A 227 -4.41 -6.10 15.41
N MET A 228 -5.31 -5.73 14.50
CA MET A 228 -5.92 -6.67 13.54
C MET A 228 -4.90 -7.27 12.57
N LEU A 229 -3.78 -6.59 12.36
CA LEU A 229 -2.70 -7.03 11.48
C LEU A 229 -1.54 -7.65 12.24
N LYS A 230 -1.52 -7.50 13.56
CA LYS A 230 -0.36 -7.81 14.41
C LYS A 230 0.88 -7.05 13.93
N LEU A 231 0.70 -5.77 13.66
CA LEU A 231 1.74 -4.87 13.19
C LEU A 231 1.79 -3.63 14.07
N SER A 232 2.99 -3.13 14.30
CA SER A 232 3.23 -1.82 14.91
C SER A 232 4.14 -1.01 14.02
N ILE A 233 3.75 0.22 13.70
CA ILE A 233 4.57 1.16 12.93
C ILE A 233 5.27 2.08 13.93
N VAL A 234 6.60 2.04 13.96
CA VAL A 234 7.42 2.87 14.85
C VAL A 234 8.12 3.95 14.03
N GLY A 235 7.92 5.21 14.38
CA GLY A 235 8.58 6.31 13.68
C GLY A 235 9.98 6.62 14.19
N GLY A 236 10.88 6.90 13.26
CA GLY A 236 12.21 7.43 13.52
C GLY A 236 12.21 8.91 13.91
N ARG A 237 13.33 9.57 13.63
CA ARG A 237 13.48 11.01 13.83
C ARG A 237 12.72 11.79 12.74
N PRO A 238 11.78 12.68 13.10
CA PRO A 238 11.18 13.62 12.16
C PRO A 238 12.17 14.71 11.78
N PHE A 239 11.98 15.31 10.61
CA PHE A 239 12.82 16.37 10.06
C PHE A 239 14.28 15.96 9.81
N SER A 240 14.55 14.66 9.69
CA SER A 240 15.92 14.22 9.45
C SER A 240 16.42 14.74 8.10
N CYS A 241 17.71 15.03 7.97
CA CYS A 241 18.39 15.27 6.69
C CYS A 241 19.61 14.36 6.58
N GLY A 242 19.52 13.18 7.19
CA GLY A 242 20.63 12.27 7.37
C GLY A 242 21.70 12.74 8.36
N CYS A 243 22.64 11.85 8.64
CA CYS A 243 23.92 12.15 9.26
C CYS A 243 23.85 12.88 10.62
N ARG A 244 24.99 13.47 11.01
CA ARG A 244 25.14 14.42 12.12
C ARG A 244 25.49 15.81 11.57
N PRO A 245 25.17 16.90 12.31
CA PRO A 245 24.40 16.96 13.56
C PRO A 245 22.88 16.92 13.34
N LEU A 246 22.09 16.98 14.42
CA LEU A 246 20.62 17.07 14.33
C LEU A 246 20.19 18.31 13.53
N PHE A 247 19.47 18.10 12.43
CA PHE A 247 18.74 19.16 11.75
C PHE A 247 17.65 19.73 12.67
N ARG A 248 17.47 21.05 12.64
CA ARG A 248 16.45 21.75 13.46
C ARG A 248 16.49 21.38 14.95
N LYS A 249 17.70 21.23 15.53
CA LYS A 249 17.89 20.87 16.95
C LYS A 249 17.00 21.61 17.94
N GLN A 250 16.82 22.93 17.79
CA GLN A 250 15.97 23.71 18.70
C GLN A 250 14.48 23.34 18.56
N LEU A 251 14.03 23.05 17.34
CA LEU A 251 12.66 22.60 17.07
C LEU A 251 12.44 21.20 17.64
N LEU A 252 13.37 20.26 17.40
CA LEU A 252 13.34 18.91 17.98
C LEU A 252 13.29 18.96 19.52
N LYS A 253 14.10 19.82 20.14
CA LYS A 253 14.07 20.03 21.59
C LYS A 253 12.72 20.57 22.05
N ALA A 254 12.16 21.56 21.34
CA ALA A 254 10.92 22.21 21.73
C ALA A 254 9.68 21.32 21.52
N ARG A 255 9.65 20.47 20.48
CA ARG A 255 8.49 19.64 20.13
C ARG A 255 8.56 18.22 20.68
N TYR A 256 9.76 17.67 20.83
CA TYR A 256 9.98 16.26 21.21
C TYR A 256 10.89 16.07 22.42
N GLY A 257 11.48 17.13 22.96
CA GLY A 257 12.41 17.04 24.09
C GLY A 257 13.81 16.49 23.71
N VAL A 258 14.07 16.24 22.43
CA VAL A 258 15.33 15.64 21.95
C VAL A 258 16.39 16.72 21.70
N SER A 259 17.57 16.55 22.31
CA SER A 259 18.66 17.54 22.24
C SER A 259 19.93 17.05 21.54
N ASP A 260 20.08 15.75 21.32
CA ASP A 260 21.24 15.12 20.71
C ASP A 260 20.88 13.76 20.10
N MET A 261 21.86 13.13 19.45
CA MET A 261 21.70 11.86 18.74
C MET A 261 21.36 10.71 19.68
N ASP A 262 21.98 10.65 20.86
CA ASP A 262 21.72 9.57 21.82
C ASP A 262 20.31 9.68 22.41
N GLY A 263 19.87 10.90 22.76
CA GLY A 263 18.50 11.16 23.18
C GLY A 263 17.48 10.88 22.08
N SER A 264 17.86 11.10 20.80
CA SER A 264 17.04 10.72 19.65
C SER A 264 16.89 9.19 19.55
N ALA A 265 18.00 8.46 19.58
CA ALA A 265 18.03 7.00 19.51
C ALA A 265 17.25 6.38 20.67
N GLU A 266 17.38 6.93 21.87
CA GLU A 266 16.63 6.50 23.05
C GLU A 266 15.13 6.74 22.88
N ARG A 267 14.73 7.86 22.28
CA ARG A 267 13.32 8.15 22.02
C ARG A 267 12.72 7.18 20.99
N ILE A 268 13.47 6.86 19.93
CA ILE A 268 13.06 5.86 18.93
C ILE A 268 12.93 4.47 19.59
N LEU A 269 13.93 4.09 20.41
CA LEU A 269 13.89 2.82 21.15
C LEU A 269 12.67 2.76 22.07
N GLN A 270 12.41 3.80 22.86
CA GLN A 270 11.26 3.87 23.76
C GLN A 270 9.92 3.75 23.01
N ALA A 271 9.81 4.29 21.79
CA ALA A 271 8.62 4.12 20.98
C ALA A 271 8.44 2.66 20.51
N ALA A 272 9.53 1.94 20.27
CA ALA A 272 9.50 0.51 19.91
C ALA A 272 9.26 -0.41 21.11
N MET A 273 9.77 -0.07 22.29
CA MET A 273 9.56 -0.83 23.52
C MET A 273 8.06 -0.95 23.85
N ASP A 274 7.69 -2.01 24.54
CA ASP A 274 6.30 -2.34 24.89
C ASP A 274 5.38 -2.55 23.66
N THR A 275 5.98 -2.83 22.49
CA THR A 275 5.21 -3.35 21.34
C THR A 275 4.54 -4.66 21.78
N PRO A 276 3.25 -4.88 21.46
CA PRO A 276 2.58 -6.13 21.83
C PRO A 276 3.39 -7.35 21.38
N GLU A 277 3.49 -8.37 22.23
CA GLU A 277 4.41 -9.50 22.02
C GLU A 277 4.15 -10.27 20.71
N ASP A 278 2.93 -10.24 20.20
CA ASP A 278 2.56 -10.91 18.97
C ASP A 278 2.62 -10.02 17.72
N HIS A 279 3.08 -8.78 17.85
CA HIS A 279 3.26 -7.85 16.73
C HIS A 279 4.66 -7.92 16.10
N SER A 280 4.71 -7.76 14.77
CA SER A 280 5.95 -7.36 14.08
C SER A 280 6.07 -5.83 14.02
N ILE A 281 7.29 -5.31 14.06
CA ILE A 281 7.57 -3.87 13.98
C ILE A 281 8.00 -3.48 12.57
N ILE A 282 7.31 -2.51 11.98
CA ILE A 282 7.75 -1.81 10.78
C ILE A 282 8.29 -0.45 11.22
N PHE A 283 9.55 -0.15 10.91
CA PHE A 283 10.07 1.20 11.13
C PHE A 283 9.71 2.11 9.95
N LEU A 284 9.35 3.36 10.27
CA LEU A 284 9.14 4.43 9.31
C LEU A 284 10.02 5.62 9.67
N ALA A 285 10.97 5.96 8.82
CA ALA A 285 11.82 7.13 8.97
C ALA A 285 11.76 8.02 7.73
N HIS A 286 12.24 9.26 7.84
CA HIS A 286 12.42 10.07 6.63
C HIS A 286 13.71 9.68 5.91
N ASN A 287 14.84 9.53 6.61
CA ASN A 287 16.07 8.96 6.03
C ASN A 287 16.36 7.58 6.66
N GLY A 288 17.03 6.72 5.90
CA GLY A 288 17.40 5.37 6.34
C GLY A 288 18.54 5.38 7.36
N PRO A 289 18.80 4.25 8.05
CA PRO A 289 19.86 4.19 9.05
C PRO A 289 21.26 4.17 8.43
N THR A 290 22.27 4.66 9.15
CA THR A 290 23.66 4.45 8.74
C THR A 290 23.97 2.96 8.64
N GLY A 291 24.76 2.61 7.62
CA GLY A 291 24.92 1.27 7.12
C GLY A 291 25.82 0.34 7.89
N GLY A 292 26.73 0.80 8.76
CA GLY A 292 27.62 -0.07 9.54
C GLY A 292 28.05 -1.35 8.79
N ASP A 293 27.78 -2.52 9.39
CA ASP A 293 28.03 -3.85 8.78
C ASP A 293 26.99 -4.29 7.73
N ALA A 294 25.85 -3.59 7.61
CA ALA A 294 24.79 -3.87 6.62
C ALA A 294 25.06 -3.24 5.24
N GLY A 295 26.11 -2.41 5.10
CA GLY A 295 26.53 -1.85 3.82
C GLY A 295 25.49 -0.93 3.18
N LEU A 296 24.80 -0.11 3.98
CA LEU A 296 23.72 0.75 3.46
C LEU A 296 24.20 2.05 2.81
N GLY A 297 25.44 2.49 3.01
CA GLY A 297 25.91 3.80 2.50
C GLY A 297 27.40 3.86 2.17
N ALA A 298 28.05 2.72 1.89
CA ALA A 298 29.49 2.68 1.64
C ALA A 298 29.85 3.26 0.26
N ASN A 299 29.03 2.98 -0.75
CA ASN A 299 29.14 3.44 -2.12
C ASN A 299 28.08 4.51 -2.42
N VAL A 300 28.32 5.34 -3.44
CA VAL A 300 27.42 6.43 -3.83
C VAL A 300 26.02 5.94 -4.24
N ASP A 301 25.92 4.74 -4.82
CA ASP A 301 24.69 4.11 -5.29
C ASP A 301 24.00 3.24 -4.23
N ASP A 302 24.60 3.09 -3.05
CA ASP A 302 23.97 2.38 -1.94
C ASP A 302 22.70 3.11 -1.47
N ILE A 303 21.81 2.40 -0.78
CA ILE A 303 20.47 2.89 -0.43
C ILE A 303 20.48 4.19 0.41
N CYS A 304 21.53 4.40 1.21
CA CYS A 304 21.84 5.59 2.00
C CYS A 304 23.19 6.23 1.57
N GLY A 305 23.69 5.91 0.38
CA GLY A 305 24.94 6.42 -0.17
C GLY A 305 24.86 7.87 -0.60
N ARG A 306 25.81 8.70 -0.19
CA ARG A 306 25.87 10.11 -0.58
C ARG A 306 26.45 10.24 -1.99
N ASP A 307 25.72 10.88 -2.89
CA ASP A 307 26.03 10.94 -4.33
C ASP A 307 26.25 12.37 -4.87
N TRP A 308 26.03 13.40 -4.06
CA TRP A 308 26.29 14.80 -4.40
C TRP A 308 27.68 15.32 -3.98
N PHE A 309 28.53 14.46 -3.42
CA PHE A 309 29.94 14.76 -3.12
C PHE A 309 30.85 13.70 -3.72
N VAL A 310 32.01 14.13 -4.22
CA VAL A 310 33.02 13.25 -4.86
C VAL A 310 33.49 12.13 -3.92
N ASP A 311 33.66 12.45 -2.64
CA ASP A 311 34.13 11.48 -1.63
C ASP A 311 33.04 10.48 -1.20
N GLY A 312 31.80 10.66 -1.67
CA GLY A 312 30.67 9.81 -1.33
C GLY A 312 30.43 9.70 0.17
N GLY A 313 30.21 8.48 0.66
CA GLY A 313 30.06 8.16 2.08
C GLY A 313 28.61 7.95 2.52
N ASP A 314 28.44 7.61 3.78
CA ASP A 314 27.13 7.25 4.34
C ASP A 314 26.33 8.51 4.70
N HIS A 315 25.09 8.61 4.21
CA HIS A 315 24.16 9.68 4.53
C HIS A 315 23.08 9.29 5.53
N GLY A 316 23.06 8.05 6.03
CA GLY A 316 22.01 7.56 6.90
C GLY A 316 21.98 8.20 8.29
N ASP A 317 20.94 7.85 9.03
CA ASP A 317 20.65 8.29 10.39
C ASP A 317 21.33 7.38 11.43
N PRO A 318 22.32 7.89 12.19
CA PRO A 318 23.07 7.07 13.14
C PRO A 318 22.26 6.73 14.40
N ASP A 319 21.29 7.57 14.77
CA ASP A 319 20.37 7.34 15.87
C ASP A 319 19.33 6.26 15.56
N LEU A 320 18.84 6.18 14.32
CA LEU A 320 18.01 5.07 13.88
C LEU A 320 18.79 3.76 13.88
N ALA A 321 20.03 3.76 13.37
CA ALA A 321 20.91 2.59 13.43
C ALA A 321 21.16 2.13 14.88
N GLN A 322 21.44 3.07 15.78
CA GLN A 322 21.65 2.80 17.21
C GLN A 322 20.38 2.24 17.88
N ALA A 323 19.21 2.79 17.59
CA ALA A 323 17.94 2.32 18.13
C ALA A 323 17.62 0.89 17.64
N LEU A 324 17.80 0.60 16.36
CA LEU A 324 17.64 -0.74 15.79
C LEU A 324 18.60 -1.75 16.44
N ALA A 325 19.87 -1.39 16.61
CA ALA A 325 20.85 -2.25 17.25
C ALA A 325 20.49 -2.55 18.72
N LYS A 326 20.09 -1.53 19.49
CA LYS A 326 19.65 -1.69 20.88
C LYS A 326 18.39 -2.55 20.98
N LEU A 327 17.41 -2.34 20.11
CA LEU A 327 16.17 -3.11 20.08
C LEU A 327 16.46 -4.60 19.86
N LYS A 328 17.27 -4.92 18.83
CA LYS A 328 17.69 -6.29 18.51
C LYS A 328 18.44 -6.97 19.66
N ALA A 329 19.18 -6.21 20.47
CA ALA A 329 19.88 -6.71 21.64
C ALA A 329 18.97 -6.91 22.87
N ALA A 330 17.94 -6.08 23.03
CA ALA A 330 17.06 -6.10 24.20
C ALA A 330 15.99 -7.19 24.14
N ALA A 331 15.39 -7.42 22.97
CA ALA A 331 14.35 -8.42 22.78
C ALA A 331 14.21 -8.82 21.29
N PRO A 332 13.76 -10.05 20.99
CA PRO A 332 13.62 -10.52 19.63
C PRO A 332 12.32 -10.00 18.98
N TYR A 333 12.09 -8.68 18.98
CA TYR A 333 11.00 -8.10 18.21
C TYR A 333 11.25 -8.35 16.71
N PRO A 334 10.32 -8.97 15.97
CA PRO A 334 10.49 -9.15 14.53
C PRO A 334 10.46 -7.79 13.85
N VAL A 335 11.54 -7.41 13.17
CA VAL A 335 11.62 -6.19 12.35
C VAL A 335 11.71 -6.60 10.87
N PRO A 336 10.58 -6.98 10.23
CA PRO A 336 10.62 -7.44 8.83
C PRO A 336 10.95 -6.32 7.84
N LEU A 337 10.68 -5.06 8.19
CA LEU A 337 10.75 -3.95 7.24
C LEU A 337 11.12 -2.62 7.93
N VAL A 338 12.06 -1.89 7.31
CA VAL A 338 12.44 -0.52 7.65
C VAL A 338 12.21 0.32 6.39
N ILE A 339 11.25 1.23 6.45
CA ILE A 339 10.83 2.10 5.34
C ILE A 339 11.39 3.50 5.56
N PHE A 340 11.95 4.09 4.52
CA PHE A 340 12.41 5.47 4.53
C PHE A 340 12.37 6.11 3.14
N GLY A 341 12.67 7.40 3.07
CA GLY A 341 12.80 8.21 1.86
C GLY A 341 14.12 9.00 1.84
N ASP A 342 14.07 10.30 1.52
CA ASP A 342 15.18 11.29 1.40
C ASP A 342 16.15 11.00 0.25
N MET A 343 16.60 9.76 0.14
CA MET A 343 17.62 9.34 -0.81
C MET A 343 16.99 9.07 -2.19
N HIS A 344 17.07 10.01 -3.13
CA HIS A 344 16.39 9.88 -4.43
C HIS A 344 16.88 8.69 -5.25
N LYS A 345 15.95 8.02 -5.96
CA LYS A 345 16.26 6.87 -6.83
C LYS A 345 17.25 7.21 -7.93
N GLN A 346 17.07 8.35 -8.60
CA GLN A 346 18.04 8.82 -9.59
C GLN A 346 19.19 9.50 -8.87
N LEU A 347 20.42 9.08 -9.17
CA LEU A 347 21.60 9.70 -8.57
C LEU A 347 21.80 11.12 -9.09
N ALA A 348 22.40 11.97 -8.24
CA ALA A 348 22.79 13.33 -8.56
C ALA A 348 23.57 13.38 -9.89
N SER A 349 23.32 14.44 -10.65
CA SER A 349 23.88 14.64 -12.00
C SER A 349 23.53 13.55 -13.03
N GLY A 350 22.58 12.66 -12.73
CA GLY A 350 22.11 11.63 -13.67
C GLY A 350 23.04 10.42 -13.75
N ASN A 351 23.90 10.19 -12.75
CA ASN A 351 24.93 9.15 -12.75
C ASN A 351 24.41 7.71 -12.48
N GLY A 352 23.19 7.41 -12.89
CA GLY A 352 22.56 6.09 -12.71
C GLY A 352 21.50 6.06 -11.61
N PHE A 353 21.29 4.88 -11.03
CA PHE A 353 20.21 4.60 -10.08
C PHE A 353 20.71 4.03 -8.77
N ARG A 354 20.08 4.45 -7.69
CA ARG A 354 20.28 3.97 -6.33
C ARG A 354 19.68 2.59 -6.12
N LYS A 355 20.31 1.79 -5.26
CA LYS A 355 19.70 0.56 -4.71
C LYS A 355 18.49 0.95 -3.86
N MET A 356 17.30 0.50 -4.26
CA MET A 356 16.06 0.84 -3.54
C MET A 356 15.70 -0.17 -2.44
N ILE A 357 16.32 -1.35 -2.45
CA ILE A 357 16.14 -2.38 -1.42
C ILE A 357 17.49 -2.98 -1.02
N VAL A 358 17.66 -3.23 0.28
CA VAL A 358 18.73 -4.07 0.83
C VAL A 358 18.11 -5.05 1.82
N VAL A 359 18.51 -6.33 1.77
CA VAL A 359 18.10 -7.34 2.77
C VAL A 359 19.29 -7.57 3.71
N GLY A 360 19.12 -7.21 4.98
CA GLY A 360 20.15 -7.41 6.00
C GLY A 360 20.35 -8.89 6.35
N ASN A 361 21.46 -9.21 7.02
CA ASN A 361 21.80 -10.57 7.44
C ASN A 361 20.78 -11.20 8.41
N ASP A 362 20.00 -10.37 9.09
CA ASP A 362 18.91 -10.79 9.98
C ASP A 362 17.54 -10.88 9.28
N ASN A 363 17.52 -10.76 7.95
CA ASN A 363 16.34 -10.70 7.09
C ASN A 363 15.47 -9.44 7.27
N THR A 364 15.97 -8.39 7.94
CA THR A 364 15.35 -7.07 7.89
C THR A 364 15.44 -6.53 6.45
N ILE A 365 14.31 -6.15 5.87
CA ILE A 365 14.31 -5.48 4.57
C ILE A 365 14.37 -3.98 4.79
N TYR A 366 15.38 -3.33 4.20
CA TYR A 366 15.49 -1.88 4.12
C TYR A 366 14.91 -1.44 2.78
N LEU A 367 13.89 -0.60 2.83
CA LEU A 367 13.15 -0.11 1.67
C LEU A 367 13.22 1.41 1.61
N ASN A 368 13.76 1.91 0.51
CA ASN A 368 13.68 3.30 0.13
C ASN A 368 12.45 3.50 -0.77
N GLY A 369 11.53 4.37 -0.36
CA GLY A 369 10.27 4.67 -1.04
C GLY A 369 10.30 5.92 -1.92
N THR A 370 11.47 6.52 -2.14
CA THR A 370 11.57 7.81 -2.83
C THR A 370 11.76 7.68 -4.34
N ILE A 371 10.70 8.00 -5.08
CA ILE A 371 10.67 8.11 -6.54
C ILE A 371 10.31 9.56 -6.90
N VAL A 372 11.25 10.30 -7.48
CA VAL A 372 11.05 11.70 -7.88
C VAL A 372 11.46 11.87 -9.35
N PRO A 373 10.61 12.45 -10.22
CA PRO A 373 9.22 12.82 -9.96
C PRO A 373 8.32 11.59 -9.80
N ARG A 374 7.36 11.65 -8.86
CA ARG A 374 6.39 10.57 -8.65
C ARG A 374 5.15 10.63 -9.53
N VAL A 375 4.95 11.76 -10.21
CA VAL A 375 3.87 11.96 -11.16
C VAL A 375 4.45 12.00 -12.56
N ARG A 376 3.98 11.12 -13.44
CA ARG A 376 4.24 11.23 -14.87
C ARG A 376 3.08 11.96 -15.53
N PRO A 377 3.36 12.98 -16.38
CA PRO A 377 2.33 13.59 -17.19
C PRO A 377 1.77 12.58 -18.21
N PRO A 378 0.61 12.86 -18.80
CA PRO A 378 0.06 12.03 -19.86
C PRO A 378 1.07 11.83 -21.00
N ALA A 379 1.15 10.61 -21.54
CA ALA A 379 1.97 10.34 -22.71
C ALA A 379 1.45 11.16 -23.90
N LEU A 380 2.35 11.90 -24.57
CA LEU A 380 2.02 12.82 -25.69
C LEU A 380 1.28 12.15 -26.87
N THR A 381 1.22 10.82 -26.91
CA THR A 381 0.68 10.02 -28.02
C THR A 381 -0.62 9.29 -27.69
N ALA A 382 -1.14 9.37 -26.46
CA ALA A 382 -2.37 8.67 -26.07
C ALA A 382 -3.58 9.62 -26.10
N GLU A 383 -4.66 9.21 -26.76
CA GLU A 383 -5.91 9.97 -26.88
C GLU A 383 -6.66 10.14 -25.53
N PHE A 384 -6.10 9.66 -24.42
CA PHE A 384 -6.67 9.73 -23.07
C PHE A 384 -5.68 10.36 -22.07
N GLU A 385 -6.05 11.54 -21.55
CA GLU A 385 -5.22 12.51 -20.80
C GLU A 385 -4.99 12.15 -19.31
N GLY A 386 -4.46 10.97 -18.97
CA GLY A 386 -4.24 10.58 -17.57
C GLY A 386 -2.83 10.83 -17.04
N THR A 387 -2.67 11.36 -15.82
CA THR A 387 -1.39 11.26 -15.10
C THR A 387 -1.17 9.84 -14.60
N SER A 388 0.09 9.45 -14.42
CA SER A 388 0.44 8.21 -13.72
C SER A 388 1.07 8.51 -12.37
N ARG A 389 0.64 7.78 -11.33
CA ARG A 389 1.07 7.96 -9.93
C ARG A 389 1.92 6.76 -9.51
N ASP A 390 3.11 7.02 -8.98
CA ASP A 390 3.99 5.98 -8.43
C ASP A 390 3.56 5.55 -7.03
N PHE A 391 3.65 4.27 -6.71
CA PHE A 391 3.61 3.78 -5.34
C PHE A 391 4.57 2.61 -5.22
N THR A 392 5.39 2.59 -4.17
CA THR A 392 6.06 1.34 -3.81
C THR A 392 5.16 0.52 -2.90
N VAL A 393 4.70 -0.63 -3.39
CA VAL A 393 3.70 -1.46 -2.71
C VAL A 393 4.37 -2.64 -2.03
N ALA A 394 4.26 -2.71 -0.71
CA ALA A 394 4.66 -3.86 0.09
C ALA A 394 3.44 -4.73 0.44
N GLU A 395 3.48 -6.00 0.05
CA GLU A 395 2.51 -7.02 0.46
C GLU A 395 3.02 -7.70 1.73
N VAL A 396 2.29 -7.54 2.84
CA VAL A 396 2.66 -8.07 4.16
C VAL A 396 1.61 -9.08 4.61
N SER A 397 2.03 -10.28 4.98
CA SER A 397 1.16 -11.36 5.45
C SER A 397 1.70 -11.95 6.75
N ASN A 398 0.85 -12.07 7.77
CA ASN A 398 1.21 -12.62 9.07
C ASN A 398 2.50 -11.99 9.66
N GLY A 399 2.62 -10.66 9.54
CA GLY A 399 3.78 -9.93 10.05
C GLY A 399 5.07 -10.12 9.26
N ARG A 400 5.03 -10.68 8.05
CA ARG A 400 6.18 -10.88 7.15
C ARG A 400 5.95 -10.21 5.80
N VAL A 401 7.00 -9.67 5.19
CA VAL A 401 6.93 -9.13 3.83
C VAL A 401 6.98 -10.27 2.82
N GLU A 402 5.99 -10.34 1.95
CA GLU A 402 5.89 -11.35 0.89
C GLU A 402 6.42 -10.83 -0.45
N LYS A 403 6.17 -9.56 -0.75
CA LYS A 403 6.55 -8.91 -2.00
C LYS A 403 6.67 -7.40 -1.83
N ILE A 404 7.62 -6.79 -2.54
CA ILE A 404 7.69 -5.34 -2.72
C ILE A 404 7.85 -5.04 -4.21
N ALA A 405 7.05 -4.10 -4.73
CA ALA A 405 7.15 -3.66 -6.12
C ALA A 405 6.90 -2.16 -6.27
N GLU A 406 7.68 -1.51 -7.11
CA GLU A 406 7.34 -0.20 -7.66
C GLU A 406 6.15 -0.37 -8.63
N THR A 407 5.11 0.45 -8.46
CA THR A 407 3.83 0.30 -9.14
C THR A 407 3.37 1.65 -9.67
N TRP A 408 3.17 1.74 -10.98
CA TRP A 408 2.66 2.95 -11.62
C TRP A 408 1.18 2.78 -11.96
N ILE A 409 0.36 3.76 -11.58
CA ILE A 409 -1.10 3.68 -11.76
C ILE A 409 -1.57 4.84 -12.62
N SER A 410 -2.16 4.52 -13.77
CA SER A 410 -2.79 5.49 -14.65
C SER A 410 -4.21 5.78 -14.15
N VAL A 411 -4.43 7.03 -13.73
CA VAL A 411 -5.68 7.42 -13.03
C VAL A 411 -6.88 7.45 -13.97
N LEU A 412 -6.72 7.85 -15.23
CA LEU A 412 -7.83 7.91 -16.20
C LEU A 412 -8.05 6.61 -16.96
N ALA A 413 -6.99 5.86 -17.25
CA ALA A 413 -7.16 4.54 -17.86
C ALA A 413 -7.65 3.51 -16.82
N PHE A 414 -7.56 3.82 -15.52
CA PHE A 414 -7.75 2.89 -14.41
C PHE A 414 -6.86 1.64 -14.57
N GLU A 415 -5.71 1.81 -15.23
CA GLU A 415 -4.76 0.76 -15.54
C GLU A 415 -3.63 0.79 -14.52
N VAL A 416 -3.28 -0.40 -14.03
CA VAL A 416 -2.12 -0.61 -13.16
C VAL A 416 -1.00 -1.20 -14.00
N GLU A 417 0.07 -0.44 -14.18
CA GLU A 417 1.29 -0.90 -14.83
C GLU A 417 2.21 -1.53 -13.78
N LEU A 418 2.34 -2.86 -13.89
CA LEU A 418 3.31 -3.64 -13.13
C LEU A 418 4.28 -4.28 -14.13
N ASP A 419 5.45 -3.66 -14.30
CA ASP A 419 6.54 -4.32 -15.01
C ASP A 419 7.25 -5.29 -14.05
N PRO A 420 7.51 -6.56 -14.43
CA PRO A 420 8.31 -7.47 -13.62
C PRO A 420 9.69 -6.91 -13.23
N ARG A 421 10.26 -5.97 -14.01
CA ARG A 421 11.50 -5.24 -13.69
C ARG A 421 11.35 -4.33 -12.46
N PHE A 422 10.13 -3.96 -12.10
CA PHE A 422 9.81 -3.14 -10.93
C PHE A 422 9.51 -3.97 -9.67
N ILE A 423 9.61 -5.31 -9.74
CA ILE A 423 9.57 -6.15 -8.54
C ILE A 423 10.92 -6.02 -7.82
N LEU A 424 10.91 -5.39 -6.66
CA LEU A 424 12.10 -5.11 -5.87
C LEU A 424 12.41 -6.26 -4.89
N TYR A 425 11.39 -6.98 -4.40
CA TYR A 425 11.55 -8.12 -3.50
C TYR A 425 10.40 -9.13 -3.65
N MET A 426 10.67 -10.43 -3.49
CA MET A 426 9.65 -11.47 -3.41
C MET A 426 10.20 -12.75 -2.76
N VAL A 427 9.51 -13.28 -1.75
CA VAL A 427 9.95 -14.49 -0.99
C VAL A 427 10.12 -15.71 -1.90
N HIS A 428 9.24 -15.86 -2.89
CA HIS A 428 9.29 -16.95 -3.87
C HIS A 428 9.34 -16.39 -5.29
N MET A 429 10.53 -16.06 -5.80
CA MET A 429 10.72 -15.70 -7.21
C MET A 429 10.50 -16.93 -8.13
N PRO A 430 9.45 -16.92 -8.99
CA PRO A 430 9.26 -17.95 -10.00
C PRO A 430 10.49 -18.06 -10.91
N GLN A 431 10.88 -19.27 -11.29
CA GLN A 431 12.11 -19.52 -12.05
C GLN A 431 12.22 -18.70 -13.36
N HIS A 432 11.09 -18.34 -13.98
CA HIS A 432 11.06 -17.55 -15.22
C HIS A 432 11.38 -16.06 -15.04
N LEU A 433 11.26 -15.49 -13.84
CA LEU A 433 11.58 -14.08 -13.57
C LEU A 433 13.05 -13.85 -13.15
N ARG A 434 13.77 -14.91 -12.76
CA ARG A 434 15.19 -14.83 -12.36
C ARG A 434 16.14 -14.41 -13.49
N GLN A 435 15.71 -14.49 -14.75
CA GLN A 435 16.54 -14.14 -15.91
C GLN A 435 16.52 -12.64 -16.25
N ILE A 436 15.63 -11.84 -15.66
CA ILE A 436 15.41 -10.42 -16.02
C ILE A 436 16.15 -9.46 -15.08
N SER A 437 16.58 -9.91 -13.89
CA SER A 437 17.13 -9.05 -12.82
C SER A 437 18.65 -8.81 -12.87
N HIS A 438 19.34 -9.16 -13.96
CA HIS A 438 20.74 -8.76 -14.17
C HIS A 438 20.87 -8.09 -15.54
N PRO A 439 21.08 -6.76 -15.62
CA PRO A 439 21.75 -6.23 -16.79
C PRO A 439 23.14 -6.84 -16.77
N LYS A 440 23.43 -7.72 -17.73
CA LYS A 440 24.82 -8.07 -18.03
C LYS A 440 25.52 -6.73 -18.32
N CYS A 441 26.42 -6.31 -17.44
CA CYS A 441 27.53 -5.45 -17.83
C CYS A 441 28.17 -6.12 -19.04
N ARG A 442 27.94 -5.59 -20.24
CA ARG A 442 28.83 -5.83 -21.36
C ARG A 442 30.04 -4.96 -21.08
N GLU A 443 31.14 -5.60 -20.71
CA GLU A 443 32.46 -5.06 -20.97
C GLU A 443 32.57 -4.86 -22.49
N GLU A 444 32.68 -3.61 -22.92
CA GLU A 444 33.40 -3.20 -24.14
C GLU A 444 34.28 -2.01 -23.79
#